data_AF-A0A7S1MCX0-F1
#
_entry.id   AF-A0A7S1MCX0-F1
#
_cell.length_a   1.000
_cell.length_b   1.000
_cell.length_c   1.000
_cell.angle_alpha   90.00
_cell.angle_beta   90.00
_cell.angle_gamma   90.00
#
_symmetry.space_group_name_H-M   'P 1'
#
loop_
_entity.id
_entity.type
_entity.pdbx_description
1 polymer ?
#
loop_
_entity_poly.entity_id
_entity_poly.type
_entity_poly.pdbx_seq_one_letter_code
_entity_poly.pdbx_strand_id
1 'polypeptide(L)'
;VSVLYWMSRISKPPSTSGSASTRNAQAQGNPRVFMEITADRRVVGRVEMELYADAVPKTAENFRALCTGEKTNANGKKLTYKGCPFHRVIPGFMLQGGDFTRGDGTGGESIYGRTFRDESFKGKAGRHTGLGCLSMANAGPNTNGSQFFICTASTPWLDGKHV
;
A
#
# COMPACT_ATOMS: atom_id res chain seq x y z
N VAL A 1 -13.27 -4.27 -23.85
CA VAL A 1 -14.03 -3.76 -22.68
C VAL A 1 -13.09 -3.82 -21.50
N SER A 2 -12.62 -2.68 -20.99
CA SER A 2 -11.62 -2.66 -19.90
C SER A 2 -12.33 -2.94 -18.57
N VAL A 3 -12.03 -4.06 -17.93
CA VAL A 3 -12.54 -4.39 -16.59
C VAL A 3 -11.81 -3.51 -15.58
N LEU A 4 -12.55 -2.70 -14.81
CA LEU A 4 -12.00 -1.82 -13.80
C LEU A 4 -12.14 -2.46 -12.40
N TYR A 5 -11.02 -2.58 -11.69
CA TYR A 5 -10.96 -3.20 -10.37
C TYR A 5 -10.93 -2.14 -9.27
N TRP A 6 -11.69 -2.34 -8.20
CA TRP A 6 -11.86 -1.38 -7.11
C TRP A 6 -11.62 -1.99 -5.73
N MET A 7 -11.14 -1.19 -4.78
CA MET A 7 -10.93 -1.59 -3.39
C MET A 7 -12.18 -1.30 -2.55
N SER A 8 -13.07 -2.28 -2.39
CA SER A 8 -14.40 -2.08 -1.82
C SER A 8 -14.44 -2.11 -0.28
N ARG A 9 -13.65 -2.98 0.34
CA ARG A 9 -13.43 -3.04 1.79
C ARG A 9 -11.94 -3.10 2.07
N ILE A 10 -11.55 -2.57 3.22
CA ILE A 10 -10.16 -2.45 3.65
C ILE A 10 -10.08 -2.80 5.14
N SER A 11 -8.87 -3.05 5.65
CA SER A 11 -8.62 -3.32 7.07
C SER A 11 -9.29 -2.30 8.00
N LYS A 12 -9.65 -2.72 9.21
CA LYS A 12 -10.08 -1.80 10.27
C LYS A 12 -8.85 -1.32 11.07
N PRO A 13 -8.91 -0.13 11.68
CA PRO A 13 -7.92 0.28 12.66
C PRO A 13 -7.84 -0.76 13.80
N PRO A 14 -6.66 -0.99 14.41
CA PRO A 14 -6.57 -1.81 15.61
C PRO A 14 -7.48 -1.25 16.70
N SER A 15 -8.27 -2.11 17.36
CA SER A 15 -9.20 -1.71 18.41
C SER A 15 -8.45 -1.20 19.64
N THR A 16 -8.61 0.08 19.96
CA THR A 16 -8.12 0.68 21.22
C THR A 16 -9.05 0.31 22.37
N SER A 17 -8.92 -0.91 22.90
CA SER A 17 -9.49 -1.29 24.20
C SER A 17 -8.40 -1.93 25.06
N GLY A 18 -7.76 -1.11 25.91
CA GLY A 18 -6.79 -1.58 26.89
C GLY A 18 -5.74 -0.54 27.22
N SER A 19 -5.85 0.07 28.41
CA SER A 19 -4.73 0.74 29.09
C SER A 19 -3.52 -0.18 29.12
N ALA A 20 -2.36 0.26 28.62
CA ALA A 20 -1.13 -0.50 28.72
C ALA A 20 0.06 0.41 29.05
N SER A 21 0.55 0.18 30.26
CA SER A 21 1.84 0.56 30.81
C SER A 21 3.01 0.26 29.88
N THR A 22 4.00 1.14 29.91
CA THR A 22 5.35 0.99 29.35
C THR A 22 5.99 -0.33 29.78
N ARG A 23 5.94 -1.37 28.93
CA ARG A 23 6.82 -2.55 28.97
C ARG A 23 6.64 -3.37 27.68
N ASN A 24 7.73 -3.52 26.93
CA ASN A 24 7.97 -4.46 25.80
C ASN A 24 7.18 -4.27 24.49
N ALA A 25 7.63 -3.33 23.66
CA ALA A 25 7.23 -3.18 22.26
C ALA A 25 7.97 -4.17 21.30
N GLN A 26 8.24 -5.40 21.73
CA GLN A 26 9.10 -6.34 20.98
C GLN A 26 8.49 -7.74 20.79
N ALA A 27 7.16 -7.85 20.66
CA ALA A 27 6.47 -9.12 20.43
C ALA A 27 5.28 -9.04 19.43
N GLN A 28 5.30 -8.11 18.48
CA GLN A 28 4.28 -8.05 17.43
C GLN A 28 4.98 -8.10 16.07
N GLY A 29 4.84 -9.24 15.38
CA GLY A 29 5.41 -9.42 14.04
C GLY A 29 4.84 -8.43 13.01
N ASN A 30 5.28 -8.57 11.76
CA ASN A 30 4.89 -7.69 10.68
C ASN A 30 3.36 -7.50 10.55
N PRO A 31 2.86 -6.25 10.45
CA PRO A 31 1.44 -5.98 10.31
C PRO A 31 0.84 -6.67 9.09
N ARG A 32 -0.41 -7.14 9.22
CA ARG A 32 -1.18 -7.71 8.11
C ARG A 32 -2.38 -6.83 7.81
N VAL A 33 -2.60 -6.55 6.53
CA VAL A 33 -3.75 -5.79 6.03
C VAL A 33 -4.44 -6.54 4.92
N PHE A 34 -5.68 -6.17 4.61
CA PHE A 34 -6.42 -6.75 3.50
C PHE A 34 -7.18 -5.70 2.69
N MET A 35 -7.46 -6.07 1.43
CA MET A 35 -8.36 -5.34 0.53
C MET A 35 -9.32 -6.33 -0.13
N GLU A 36 -10.61 -6.02 -0.11
CA GLU A 36 -11.64 -6.72 -0.88
C GLU A 36 -11.75 -6.07 -2.25
N ILE A 37 -11.46 -6.84 -3.30
CA ILE A 37 -11.44 -6.36 -4.68
C ILE A 37 -12.80 -6.62 -5.31
N THR A 38 -13.34 -5.62 -6.00
CA THR A 38 -14.54 -5.75 -6.83
C THR A 38 -14.22 -5.48 -8.29
N ALA A 39 -14.91 -6.19 -9.18
CA ALA A 39 -14.96 -5.93 -10.62
C ALA A 39 -16.42 -6.01 -11.07
N ASP A 40 -16.86 -5.11 -11.95
CA ASP A 40 -18.26 -5.04 -12.41
C ASP A 40 -19.29 -5.06 -11.27
N ARG A 41 -18.96 -4.35 -10.17
CA ARG A 41 -19.77 -4.27 -8.92
C ARG A 41 -19.96 -5.60 -8.20
N ARG A 42 -19.14 -6.62 -8.50
CA ARG A 42 -19.13 -7.91 -7.81
C ARG A 42 -17.82 -8.10 -7.08
N VAL A 43 -17.86 -8.70 -5.90
CA VAL A 43 -16.64 -9.08 -5.16
C VAL A 43 -15.96 -10.21 -5.92
N VAL A 44 -14.69 -10.00 -6.30
CA VAL A 44 -13.88 -10.99 -7.01
C VAL A 44 -12.89 -11.70 -6.10
N GLY A 45 -12.58 -11.12 -4.94
CA GLY A 45 -11.73 -11.76 -3.95
C GLY A 45 -11.19 -10.80 -2.90
N ARG A 46 -10.40 -11.36 -1.99
CA ARG A 46 -9.69 -10.63 -0.95
C ARG A 46 -8.19 -10.86 -1.12
N VAL A 47 -7.43 -9.77 -1.10
CA VAL A 47 -5.96 -9.80 -1.06
C VAL A 47 -5.54 -9.51 0.37
N GLU A 48 -4.74 -10.40 0.95
CA GLU A 48 -4.09 -10.20 2.25
C GLU A 48 -2.61 -9.93 2.05
N MET A 49 -2.08 -8.93 2.74
CA MET A 49 -0.70 -8.46 2.59
C MET A 49 -0.05 -8.38 3.96
N GLU A 50 1.14 -8.95 4.07
CA GLU A 50 2.06 -8.70 5.17
C GLU A 50 2.96 -7.51 4.82
N LEU A 51 3.13 -6.59 5.75
CA LEU A 51 3.93 -5.37 5.58
C LEU A 51 5.22 -5.51 6.37
N TYR A 52 6.37 -5.41 5.71
CA TYR A 52 7.69 -5.57 6.33
C TYR A 52 8.08 -4.36 7.19
N ALA A 53 7.36 -4.14 8.29
CA ALA A 53 7.60 -3.06 9.24
C ALA A 53 8.91 -3.24 10.02
N ASP A 54 9.46 -4.44 10.05
CA ASP A 54 10.81 -4.75 10.54
C ASP A 54 11.93 -4.14 9.66
N ALA A 55 11.70 -4.04 8.35
CA ALA A 55 12.68 -3.53 7.38
C ALA A 55 12.40 -2.10 6.91
N VAL A 56 11.12 -1.74 6.75
CA VAL A 56 10.66 -0.45 6.23
C VAL A 56 9.47 0.11 7.05
N PRO A 57 9.66 0.37 8.35
CA PRO A 57 8.58 0.79 9.25
C PRO A 57 7.77 2.00 8.78
N LYS A 58 8.36 3.01 8.12
CA LYS A 58 7.58 4.17 7.62
C LYS A 58 6.77 3.81 6.39
N THR A 59 7.35 3.06 5.45
CA THR A 59 6.61 2.60 4.27
C THR A 59 5.45 1.68 4.68
N ALA A 60 5.69 0.75 5.59
CA ALA A 60 4.69 -0.17 6.11
C ALA A 60 3.56 0.59 6.86
N GLU A 61 3.91 1.55 7.72
CA GLU A 61 2.92 2.35 8.45
C GLU A 61 2.10 3.25 7.52
N ASN A 62 2.71 3.82 6.47
CA ASN A 62 1.99 4.56 5.44
C ASN A 62 0.93 3.68 4.77
N PHE A 63 1.34 2.52 4.26
CA PHE A 63 0.42 1.62 3.56
C PHE A 63 -0.68 1.10 4.49
N ARG A 64 -0.32 0.72 5.73
CA ARG A 64 -1.27 0.24 6.73
C ARG A 64 -2.32 1.29 7.06
N ALA A 65 -1.91 2.52 7.35
CA ALA A 65 -2.84 3.59 7.71
C ALA A 65 -3.77 3.99 6.54
N LEU A 66 -3.28 3.94 5.29
CA LEU A 66 -4.10 4.11 4.09
C LEU A 66 -5.09 2.94 3.90
N CYS A 67 -4.68 1.71 4.26
CA CYS A 67 -5.57 0.56 4.32
C CYS A 67 -6.59 0.62 5.46
N THR A 68 -6.41 1.41 6.51
CA THR A 68 -7.42 1.53 7.59
C THR A 68 -8.28 2.79 7.45
N GLY A 69 -7.75 3.80 6.77
CA GLY A 69 -8.40 5.09 6.69
C GLY A 69 -8.41 5.86 8.02
N GLU A 70 -7.52 5.54 8.95
CA GLU A 70 -7.55 6.13 10.30
C GLU A 70 -6.96 7.55 10.37
N LYS A 71 -6.27 8.00 9.31
CA LYS A 71 -5.64 9.32 9.25
C LYS A 71 -6.37 10.25 8.29
N THR A 72 -6.23 11.54 8.53
CA THR A 72 -6.69 12.62 7.65
C THR A 72 -5.51 13.49 7.24
N ASN A 73 -5.58 14.13 6.08
CA ASN A 73 -4.64 15.19 5.72
C ASN A 73 -4.96 16.50 6.46
N ALA A 74 -4.14 17.53 6.24
CA ALA A 74 -4.27 18.84 6.87
C ALA A 74 -5.62 19.54 6.59
N ASN A 75 -6.30 19.17 5.51
CA ASN A 75 -7.61 19.71 5.14
C ASN A 75 -8.77 18.87 5.70
N GLY A 76 -8.49 17.92 6.59
CA GLY A 76 -9.49 17.01 7.17
C GLY A 76 -9.99 15.92 6.21
N LYS A 77 -9.40 15.78 5.01
CA LYS A 77 -9.77 14.72 4.07
C LYS A 77 -9.23 13.38 4.55
N LYS A 78 -10.10 12.37 4.61
CA LYS A 78 -9.74 11.00 4.96
C LYS A 78 -8.74 10.42 3.97
N LEU A 79 -7.65 9.86 4.48
CA LEU A 79 -6.60 9.21 3.69
C LEU A 79 -6.87 7.71 3.63
N THR A 80 -7.43 7.22 2.53
CA THR A 80 -7.91 5.84 2.45
C THR A 80 -7.82 5.24 1.06
N TYR A 81 -7.53 3.94 0.99
CA TYR A 81 -7.61 3.16 -0.24
C TYR A 81 -9.04 2.70 -0.58
N LYS A 82 -10.00 2.78 0.35
CA LYS A 82 -11.37 2.36 0.06
C LYS A 82 -11.96 3.22 -1.07
N GLY A 83 -12.45 2.56 -2.12
CA GLY A 83 -12.97 3.19 -3.33
C GLY A 83 -11.89 3.62 -4.31
N CYS A 84 -10.61 3.32 -4.07
CA CYS A 84 -9.55 3.59 -5.04
C CYS A 84 -9.52 2.48 -6.11
N PRO A 85 -9.39 2.82 -7.40
CA PRO A 85 -9.25 1.84 -8.47
C PRO A 85 -7.79 1.36 -8.62
N PHE A 86 -7.63 0.18 -9.21
CA PHE A 86 -6.40 -0.17 -9.92
C PHE A 86 -6.43 0.49 -11.28
N HIS A 87 -5.85 1.67 -11.39
CA HIS A 87 -5.90 2.51 -12.59
C HIS A 87 -4.96 2.01 -13.71
N ARG A 88 -3.99 1.15 -13.40
CA ARG A 88 -3.06 0.60 -14.39
C ARG A 88 -2.83 -0.89 -14.14
N VAL A 89 -3.31 -1.72 -15.06
CA VAL A 89 -3.24 -3.18 -15.00
C VAL A 89 -2.51 -3.68 -16.25
N ILE A 90 -1.35 -4.32 -16.06
CA ILE A 90 -0.56 -4.87 -17.16
C ILE A 90 -0.39 -6.39 -16.93
N PRO A 91 -1.06 -7.24 -17.73
CA PRO A 91 -0.94 -8.68 -17.64
C PRO A 91 0.53 -9.14 -17.74
N GLY A 92 0.94 -10.06 -16.87
CA GLY A 92 2.32 -10.56 -16.83
C GLY A 92 3.34 -9.57 -16.26
N PHE A 93 2.89 -8.44 -15.71
CA PHE A 93 3.75 -7.46 -15.06
C PHE A 93 3.24 -7.10 -13.67
N MET A 94 2.23 -6.25 -13.54
CA MET A 94 1.76 -5.75 -12.25
C MET A 94 0.37 -5.13 -12.28
N LEU A 95 -0.22 -4.99 -11.08
CA LEU A 95 -1.46 -4.28 -10.79
C LEU A 95 -1.12 -3.02 -9.99
N GLN A 96 -1.29 -1.83 -10.56
CA GLN A 96 -0.99 -0.55 -9.90
C GLN A 96 -2.27 0.20 -9.53
N GLY A 97 -2.27 0.71 -8.29
CA GLY A 97 -3.38 1.44 -7.70
C GLY A 97 -2.88 2.46 -6.67
N GLY A 98 -3.78 2.92 -5.80
CA GLY A 98 -3.44 3.78 -4.66
C GLY A 98 -3.44 5.29 -4.96
N ASP A 99 -3.82 5.70 -6.17
CA ASP A 99 -4.16 7.11 -6.45
C ASP A 99 -5.62 7.38 -6.07
N PHE A 100 -5.84 7.72 -4.80
CA PHE A 100 -7.18 8.06 -4.28
C PHE A 100 -7.54 9.54 -4.44
N THR A 101 -6.66 10.37 -5.03
CA THR A 101 -6.94 11.79 -5.21
C THR A 101 -7.40 12.11 -6.62
N ARG A 102 -6.85 11.43 -7.64
CA ARG A 102 -7.17 11.64 -9.06
C ARG A 102 -7.61 10.36 -9.78
N GLY A 103 -7.13 9.21 -9.34
CA GLY A 103 -7.48 7.90 -9.92
C GLY A 103 -6.88 7.64 -11.30
N ASP A 104 -5.91 8.46 -11.74
CA ASP A 104 -5.31 8.40 -13.08
C ASP A 104 -3.80 8.13 -13.05
N GLY A 105 -3.20 8.03 -11.85
CA GLY A 105 -1.77 7.79 -11.64
C GLY A 105 -0.96 9.07 -11.48
N THR A 106 -1.57 10.25 -11.57
CA THR A 106 -0.89 11.55 -11.37
C THR A 106 -1.09 12.13 -9.96
N GLY A 107 -1.90 11.45 -9.13
CA GLY A 107 -2.22 11.85 -7.77
C GLY A 107 -1.66 10.94 -6.69
N GLY A 108 -2.38 10.88 -5.57
CA GLY A 108 -1.97 10.27 -4.33
C GLY A 108 -1.25 11.23 -3.37
N GLU A 109 -1.29 10.89 -2.08
CA GLU A 109 -0.51 11.54 -1.03
C GLU A 109 -0.26 10.54 0.11
N SER A 110 0.88 10.66 0.79
CA SER A 110 1.20 9.82 1.94
C SER A 110 0.54 10.34 3.22
N ILE A 111 0.56 9.54 4.27
CA ILE A 111 0.16 9.99 5.62
C ILE A 111 1.10 11.03 6.23
N TYR A 112 2.25 11.27 5.60
CA TYR A 112 3.28 12.21 6.05
C TYR A 112 3.28 13.52 5.24
N GLY A 113 2.30 13.70 4.34
CA GLY A 113 2.25 14.77 3.35
C GLY A 113 2.36 14.24 1.93
N ARG A 114 2.71 15.10 0.96
CA ARG A 114 2.66 14.73 -0.47
C ARG A 114 3.52 13.50 -0.80
N THR A 115 4.78 13.48 -0.36
CA THR A 115 5.71 12.37 -0.58
C THR A 115 6.62 12.13 0.62
N PHE A 116 7.25 10.95 0.67
CA PHE A 116 8.30 10.58 1.62
C PHE A 116 9.45 9.82 0.95
N ARG A 117 10.59 9.74 1.66
CA ARG A 117 11.85 9.18 1.16
C ARG A 117 11.82 7.65 1.02
N ASP A 118 12.70 7.11 0.18
CA ASP A 118 12.97 5.68 0.14
C ASP A 118 13.65 5.28 1.44
N GLU A 119 13.17 4.22 2.09
CA GLU A 119 13.65 3.85 3.42
C GLU A 119 14.82 2.88 3.36
N SER A 120 14.68 1.78 2.63
CA SER A 120 15.71 0.75 2.48
C SER A 120 15.41 -0.11 1.26
N PHE A 121 16.46 -0.49 0.53
CA PHE A 121 16.40 -1.50 -0.53
C PHE A 121 17.07 -2.82 -0.11
N LYS A 122 17.38 -2.99 1.18
CA LYS A 122 18.09 -4.19 1.67
C LYS A 122 17.15 -5.40 1.73
N GLY A 123 17.68 -6.57 1.38
CA GLY A 123 16.99 -7.85 1.56
C GLY A 123 15.71 -7.95 0.74
N LYS A 124 14.57 -8.19 1.41
CA LYS A 124 13.26 -8.31 0.77
C LYS A 124 12.64 -6.95 0.41
N ALA A 125 13.04 -5.87 1.08
CA ALA A 125 12.49 -4.53 0.88
C ALA A 125 12.94 -3.83 -0.41
N GLY A 126 13.86 -4.42 -1.18
CA GLY A 126 14.30 -3.86 -2.45
C GLY A 126 14.39 -4.87 -3.58
N ARG A 127 13.79 -6.06 -3.41
CA ARG A 127 13.85 -7.15 -4.40
C ARG A 127 12.48 -7.66 -4.78
N HIS A 128 12.21 -7.70 -6.08
CA HIS A 128 10.93 -8.05 -6.67
C HIS A 128 10.98 -9.48 -7.23
N THR A 129 11.01 -10.42 -6.29
CA THR A 129 11.36 -11.83 -6.55
C THR A 129 10.23 -12.67 -7.14
N GLY A 130 9.02 -12.15 -7.30
CA GLY A 130 7.96 -12.88 -7.99
C GLY A 130 6.55 -12.42 -7.70
N LEU A 131 5.62 -13.35 -7.90
CA LEU A 131 4.18 -13.16 -7.72
C LEU A 131 3.85 -12.68 -6.31
N GLY A 132 3.07 -11.59 -6.21
CA GLY A 132 2.56 -11.08 -4.94
C GLY A 132 3.48 -10.11 -4.21
N CYS A 133 4.63 -9.72 -4.77
CA CYS A 133 5.42 -8.62 -4.22
C CYS A 133 4.60 -7.33 -4.23
N LEU A 134 4.41 -6.72 -3.07
CA LEU A 134 3.83 -5.40 -2.89
C LEU A 134 4.97 -4.37 -2.82
N SER A 135 4.89 -3.30 -3.61
CA SER A 135 5.91 -2.25 -3.61
C SER A 135 5.33 -0.88 -3.95
N MET A 136 6.02 0.18 -3.53
CA MET A 136 5.66 1.58 -3.75
C MET A 136 5.96 2.02 -5.19
N ALA A 137 4.94 2.60 -5.83
CA ALA A 137 5.17 3.38 -7.05
C ALA A 137 5.74 4.75 -6.67
N ASN A 138 6.65 5.26 -7.50
CA ASN A 138 7.27 6.56 -7.33
C ASN A 138 7.53 7.22 -8.70
N ALA A 139 7.84 8.52 -8.68
CA ALA A 139 8.22 9.32 -9.84
C ALA A 139 9.72 9.65 -9.83
N GLY A 140 10.54 8.70 -9.35
CA GLY A 140 11.97 8.88 -9.10
C GLY A 140 12.34 8.79 -7.62
N PRO A 141 13.64 8.88 -7.28
CA PRO A 141 14.11 8.68 -5.92
C PRO A 141 13.40 9.60 -4.91
N ASN A 142 13.01 9.03 -3.77
CA ASN A 142 12.41 9.74 -2.64
C ASN A 142 11.06 10.40 -2.90
N THR A 143 10.25 9.84 -3.80
CA THR A 143 8.93 10.39 -4.17
C THR A 143 7.78 9.44 -3.84
N ASN A 144 7.92 8.60 -2.82
CA ASN A 144 6.86 7.68 -2.41
C ASN A 144 5.65 8.45 -1.90
N GLY A 145 4.46 8.14 -2.42
CA GLY A 145 3.19 8.74 -1.99
C GLY A 145 2.26 7.69 -1.40
N SER A 146 1.14 7.47 -2.07
CA SER A 146 0.21 6.39 -1.76
C SER A 146 0.10 5.32 -2.85
N GLN A 147 0.63 5.58 -4.04
CA GLN A 147 0.53 4.63 -5.13
C GLN A 147 1.41 3.41 -4.87
N PHE A 148 0.90 2.24 -5.23
CA PHE A 148 1.56 0.96 -5.04
C PHE A 148 1.29 0.07 -6.24
N PHE A 149 2.09 -0.99 -6.37
CA PHE A 149 1.81 -2.07 -7.30
C PHE A 149 1.99 -3.44 -6.66
N ILE A 150 1.25 -4.42 -7.18
CA ILE A 150 1.38 -5.84 -6.86
C ILE A 150 1.93 -6.55 -8.08
N CYS A 151 3.11 -7.17 -7.97
CA CYS A 151 3.73 -7.90 -9.06
C CYS A 151 2.94 -9.17 -9.42
N THR A 152 2.72 -9.38 -10.72
CA THR A 152 2.13 -10.62 -11.26
C THR A 152 3.16 -11.54 -11.93
N ALA A 153 4.42 -11.09 -12.00
CA ALA A 153 5.59 -11.83 -12.46
C ALA A 153 6.85 -11.35 -11.70
N SER A 154 8.01 -11.97 -11.94
CA SER A 154 9.28 -11.43 -11.43
C SER A 154 9.67 -10.16 -12.18
N THR A 155 10.09 -9.12 -11.46
CA THR A 155 10.37 -7.79 -12.02
C THR A 155 11.71 -7.22 -11.53
N PRO A 156 12.83 -7.92 -11.76
CA PRO A 156 14.13 -7.56 -11.18
C PRO A 156 14.67 -6.20 -11.65
N TRP A 157 14.18 -5.66 -12.78
CA TRP A 157 14.56 -4.33 -13.27
C TRP A 157 14.06 -3.16 -12.38
N LEU A 158 13.16 -3.46 -11.43
CA LEU A 158 12.65 -2.54 -10.40
C LEU A 158 13.49 -2.55 -9.11
N ASP A 159 14.40 -3.52 -8.95
CA ASP A 159 15.21 -3.67 -7.75
C ASP A 159 16.07 -2.42 -7.50
N GLY A 160 16.13 -2.00 -6.24
CA GLY A 160 16.86 -0.79 -5.82
C GLY A 160 16.24 0.55 -6.27
N LYS A 161 15.07 0.53 -6.93
CA LYS A 161 14.36 1.74 -7.40
C LYS A 161 13.00 1.91 -6.73
N HIS A 162 12.39 0.81 -6.32
CA HIS A 162 11.10 0.76 -5.66
C HIS A 162 11.23 -0.01 -4.34
N VAL A 163 10.62 0.55 -3.29
CA VAL A 163 10.61 0.01 -1.92
C VAL A 163 9.44 -0.94 -1.74
#